data_AF-A0A8T4M0V2-F1
#
_entry.id   AF-A0A8T4M0V2-F1
#
_cell.length_a   1.000
_cell.length_b   1.000
_cell.length_c   1.000
_cell.angle_alpha   90.00
_cell.angle_beta   90.00
_cell.angle_gamma   90.00
#
_symmetry.space_group_name_H-M   'P 1'
#
loop_
_entity.id
_entity.type
_entity.pdbx_description
1 polymer ?
#
loop_
_entity_poly.entity_id
_entity_poly.type
_entity_poly.pdbx_seq_one_letter_code
_entity_poly.pdbx_strand_id
1 'polypeptide(L)'
;MRNLFLLLLSLNLLHSATLFGDIYDGDSFTHLNNTRVKIEGQVTLQFISNQNYSVDVPFGNYNLTATYFKDGKIEYYTEEKITVSQELMRYDLVLLPYDLFKFNPPENDSDVVQPPVQPPVQPPAQPPAQDNTLLIALTAAVVLIVIYLFYKQLKKQEAVSEKQEDEEPEEEKIEEEYTLDDESRKILEILKSSGGRMLQKELRDIMGASQSNMSLVLTELEQLGYIKRFKRGRENLLKLIKEPPTS
;
A
#
# COMPACT_ATOMS: atom_id res chain seq x y z
N MET A 1 21.66 21.69 13.41
CA MET A 1 21.36 20.25 13.65
C MET A 1 20.26 20.01 14.69
N ARG A 2 20.12 20.81 15.76
CA ARG A 2 19.06 20.63 16.77
C ARG A 2 17.61 20.78 16.24
N ASN A 3 17.39 21.56 15.18
CA ASN A 3 16.05 21.78 14.61
C ASN A 3 15.67 20.76 13.52
N LEU A 4 16.63 20.02 12.96
CA LEU A 4 16.34 18.90 12.05
C LEU A 4 15.88 17.65 12.83
N PHE A 5 16.40 17.50 14.05
CA PHE A 5 15.99 16.44 14.98
C PHE A 5 14.53 16.56 15.43
N LEU A 6 14.01 17.80 15.57
CA LEU A 6 12.60 18.03 15.90
C LEU A 6 11.65 17.77 14.72
N LEU A 7 12.12 17.90 13.47
CA LEU A 7 11.33 17.53 12.28
C LEU A 7 11.24 15.99 12.13
N LEU A 8 12.34 15.29 12.42
CA LEU A 8 12.40 13.81 12.45
C LEU A 8 11.60 13.19 13.61
N LEU A 9 11.31 13.95 14.68
CA LEU A 9 10.50 13.49 15.81
C LEU A 9 8.98 13.47 15.52
N SER A 10 8.55 13.97 14.35
CA SER A 10 7.15 13.95 13.91
C SER A 10 6.78 12.78 12.99
N LEU A 11 7.75 11.91 12.66
CA LEU A 11 7.46 10.61 12.06
C LEU A 11 6.85 9.71 13.15
N ASN A 12 5.55 9.86 13.39
CA ASN A 12 4.78 8.79 14.02
C ASN A 12 4.94 7.60 13.07
N LEU A 13 5.72 6.58 13.48
CA LEU A 13 5.62 5.27 12.86
C LEU A 13 4.21 4.77 13.16
N LEU A 14 3.24 5.08 12.30
CA LEU A 14 1.98 4.37 12.24
C LEU A 14 2.34 2.94 11.88
N HIS A 15 2.50 2.10 12.89
CA HIS A 15 2.65 0.67 12.70
C HIS A 15 1.30 0.17 12.18
N SER A 16 1.28 -0.13 10.89
CA SER A 16 0.12 -0.67 10.19
C SER A 16 0.16 -2.19 10.28
N ALA A 17 -1.01 -2.79 10.44
CA ALA A 17 -1.26 -4.21 10.39
C ALA A 17 -2.11 -4.52 9.17
N THR A 18 -1.85 -5.65 8.52
CA THR A 18 -2.77 -6.19 7.53
C THR A 18 -3.83 -7.02 8.23
N LEU A 19 -5.06 -6.52 8.24
CA LEU A 19 -6.26 -7.21 8.69
C LEU A 19 -6.93 -7.87 7.49
N PHE A 20 -7.10 -9.19 7.52
CA PHE A 20 -7.63 -9.95 6.39
C PHE A 20 -8.51 -11.11 6.86
N GLY A 21 -9.38 -11.60 5.99
CA GLY A 21 -10.24 -12.74 6.31
C GLY A 21 -11.23 -13.05 5.22
N ASP A 22 -11.90 -14.18 5.39
CA ASP A 22 -13.00 -14.61 4.53
C ASP A 22 -14.35 -14.13 5.09
N ILE A 23 -15.35 -14.01 4.24
CA ILE A 23 -16.70 -13.51 4.57
C ILE A 23 -17.71 -14.62 4.26
N TYR A 24 -18.49 -14.99 5.28
CA TYR A 24 -19.46 -16.09 5.21
C TYR A 24 -20.86 -15.66 5.62
N ASP A 25 -21.88 -16.33 5.08
CA ASP A 25 -23.22 -16.30 5.68
C ASP A 25 -23.29 -17.19 6.92
N GLY A 26 -24.11 -16.78 7.89
CA GLY A 26 -24.28 -17.48 9.16
C GLY A 26 -25.15 -18.73 9.10
N ASP A 27 -25.88 -18.97 8.00
CA ASP A 27 -26.78 -20.11 7.88
C ASP A 27 -26.06 -21.37 7.39
N SER A 28 -25.24 -21.20 6.36
CA SER A 28 -24.61 -22.29 5.59
C SER A 28 -23.09 -22.18 5.51
N PHE A 29 -22.49 -21.10 6.02
CA PHE A 29 -21.05 -20.83 5.95
C PHE A 29 -20.50 -20.84 4.53
N THR A 30 -21.30 -20.37 3.57
CA THR A 30 -20.85 -20.16 2.19
C THR A 30 -20.30 -18.75 2.01
N HIS A 31 -19.38 -18.58 1.07
CA HIS A 31 -18.77 -17.29 0.84
C HIS A 31 -19.77 -16.27 0.28
N LEU A 32 -19.77 -15.07 0.86
CA LEU A 32 -20.58 -13.95 0.40
C LEU A 32 -19.80 -13.05 -0.56
N ASN A 33 -20.40 -12.75 -1.71
CA ASN A 33 -19.89 -11.76 -2.68
C ASN A 33 -20.58 -10.41 -2.47
N ASN A 34 -20.01 -9.32 -3.01
CA ASN A 34 -20.62 -8.00 -2.97
C ASN A 34 -21.01 -7.54 -1.54
N THR A 35 -20.20 -7.89 -0.56
CA THR A 35 -20.43 -7.53 0.84
C THR A 35 -19.79 -6.17 1.12
N ARG A 36 -20.56 -5.24 1.70
CA ARG A 36 -20.01 -3.97 2.18
C ARG A 36 -19.34 -4.19 3.51
N VAL A 37 -18.04 -3.93 3.59
CA VAL A 37 -17.26 -3.98 4.83
C VAL A 37 -16.89 -2.55 5.22
N LYS A 38 -17.12 -2.22 6.48
CA LYS A 38 -16.81 -0.93 7.11
C LYS A 38 -15.97 -1.19 8.35
N ILE A 39 -14.89 -0.44 8.51
CA ILE A 39 -13.96 -0.54 9.63
C ILE A 39 -13.85 0.85 10.23
N GLU A 40 -14.26 1.02 11.48
CA GLU A 40 -14.28 2.30 12.19
C GLU A 40 -13.41 2.25 13.45
N GLY A 41 -12.44 3.16 13.56
CA GLY A 41 -11.55 3.26 14.72
C GLY A 41 -10.65 4.49 14.60
N GLN A 42 -9.33 4.29 14.65
CA GLN A 42 -8.37 5.38 14.38
C GLN A 42 -8.43 5.87 12.93
N VAL A 43 -8.77 4.96 12.01
CA VAL A 43 -9.10 5.25 10.62
C VAL A 43 -10.51 4.74 10.34
N THR A 44 -11.18 5.34 9.36
CA THR A 44 -12.47 4.87 8.86
C THR A 44 -12.31 4.44 7.41
N LEU A 45 -12.57 3.17 7.12
CA LEU A 45 -12.50 2.58 5.78
C LEU A 45 -13.84 1.93 5.45
N GLN A 46 -14.26 2.04 4.19
CA GLN A 46 -15.43 1.34 3.68
C GLN A 46 -15.16 0.88 2.25
N PHE A 47 -15.45 -0.38 1.96
CA PHE A 47 -15.22 -0.98 0.65
C PHE A 47 -16.19 -2.14 0.41
N ILE A 48 -16.22 -2.61 -0.85
CA ILE A 48 -16.96 -3.81 -1.24
C ILE A 48 -15.96 -4.95 -1.41
N SER A 49 -16.28 -6.10 -0.82
CA SER A 49 -15.47 -7.31 -0.87
C SER A 49 -16.22 -8.46 -1.56
N ASN A 50 -15.46 -9.30 -2.25
CA ASN A 50 -15.95 -10.54 -2.86
C ASN A 50 -15.27 -11.72 -2.18
N GLN A 51 -16.00 -12.42 -1.30
CA GLN A 51 -15.57 -13.59 -0.52
C GLN A 51 -14.51 -13.33 0.54
N ASN A 52 -13.54 -12.44 0.30
CA ASN A 52 -12.47 -12.12 1.25
C ASN A 52 -12.07 -10.65 1.21
N TYR A 53 -11.44 -10.20 2.29
CA TYR A 53 -10.92 -8.84 2.43
C TYR A 53 -9.49 -8.87 2.95
N SER A 54 -8.73 -7.82 2.62
CA SER A 54 -7.38 -7.58 3.13
C SER A 54 -7.13 -6.08 3.10
N VAL A 55 -6.88 -5.49 4.27
CA VAL A 55 -6.67 -4.05 4.41
C VAL A 55 -5.56 -3.75 5.37
N ASP A 56 -4.85 -2.65 5.15
CA ASP A 56 -3.84 -2.15 6.08
C ASP A 56 -4.47 -1.11 7.01
N VAL A 57 -4.44 -1.37 8.32
CA VAL A 57 -4.96 -0.49 9.37
C VAL A 57 -3.93 -0.33 10.49
N PRO A 58 -3.79 0.87 11.10
CA PRO A 58 -2.94 1.04 12.28
C PRO A 58 -3.32 0.10 13.42
N PHE A 59 -2.37 -0.28 14.27
CA PHE A 59 -2.71 -0.98 15.53
C PHE A 59 -3.70 -0.18 16.36
N GLY A 60 -4.74 -0.82 16.87
CA GLY A 60 -5.81 -0.13 17.61
C GLY A 60 -7.10 -0.92 17.75
N ASN A 61 -8.09 -0.27 18.34
CA ASN A 61 -9.43 -0.82 18.49
C ASN A 61 -10.31 -0.38 17.32
N TYR A 62 -11.08 -1.31 16.77
CA TYR A 62 -11.95 -1.08 15.63
C TYR A 62 -13.31 -1.71 15.85
N ASN A 63 -14.33 -1.10 15.26
CA ASN A 63 -15.64 -1.68 15.04
C ASN A 63 -15.72 -2.13 13.58
N LEU A 64 -15.88 -3.42 13.35
CA LEU A 64 -16.06 -4.01 12.03
C LEU A 64 -17.55 -4.21 11.80
N THR A 65 -18.07 -3.60 10.75
CA THR A 65 -19.44 -3.81 10.30
C THR A 65 -19.40 -4.42 8.91
N ALA A 66 -20.11 -5.52 8.71
CA ALA A 66 -20.29 -6.09 7.37
C ALA A 66 -21.76 -6.27 7.07
N THR A 67 -22.16 -5.84 5.87
CA THR A 67 -23.56 -5.82 5.42
C THR A 67 -23.65 -6.40 4.03
N TYR A 68 -24.46 -7.44 3.87
CA TYR A 68 -24.78 -8.04 2.58
C TYR A 68 -26.20 -7.65 2.17
N PHE A 69 -26.33 -7.17 0.94
CA PHE A 69 -27.58 -6.72 0.35
C PHE A 69 -28.06 -7.70 -0.72
N LYS A 70 -29.34 -8.06 -0.65
CA LYS A 70 -30.04 -8.82 -1.70
C LYS A 70 -31.36 -8.12 -2.01
N ASP A 71 -31.61 -7.89 -3.30
CA ASP A 71 -32.81 -7.19 -3.79
C ASP A 71 -33.06 -5.83 -3.10
N GLY A 72 -31.99 -5.10 -2.80
CA GLY A 72 -32.05 -3.79 -2.14
C GLY A 72 -32.35 -3.82 -0.64
N LYS A 73 -32.41 -5.00 -0.01
CA LYS A 73 -32.62 -5.19 1.44
C LYS A 73 -31.38 -5.80 2.09
N ILE A 74 -31.16 -5.49 3.36
CA ILE A 74 -30.11 -6.15 4.16
C ILE A 74 -30.59 -7.57 4.47
N GLU A 75 -29.88 -8.58 3.99
CA GLU A 75 -30.19 -10.00 4.26
C GLU A 75 -29.30 -10.52 5.39
N TYR A 76 -28.00 -10.19 5.37
CA TYR A 76 -27.04 -10.59 6.41
C TYR A 76 -26.25 -9.39 6.96
N TYR A 77 -25.97 -9.44 8.27
CA TYR A 77 -25.29 -8.38 9.02
C TYR A 77 -24.40 -8.95 10.12
N THR A 78 -23.26 -8.30 10.37
CA THR A 78 -22.50 -8.46 11.63
C THR A 78 -21.88 -7.13 12.05
N GLU A 79 -21.67 -6.97 13.35
CA GLU A 79 -20.97 -5.85 13.97
C GLU A 79 -20.13 -6.33 15.15
N GLU A 80 -18.83 -6.13 15.09
CA GLU A 80 -17.87 -6.75 16.01
C GLU A 80 -16.76 -5.77 16.40
N LYS A 81 -16.50 -5.66 17.71
CA LYS A 81 -15.38 -4.85 18.23
C LYS A 81 -14.14 -5.71 18.36
N ILE A 82 -13.06 -5.32 17.70
CA ILE A 82 -11.78 -6.02 17.71
C ILE A 82 -10.63 -5.10 18.14
N THR A 83 -9.53 -5.72 18.57
CA THR A 83 -8.26 -5.03 18.81
C THR A 83 -7.20 -5.59 17.88
N VAL A 84 -6.71 -4.76 16.97
CA VAL A 84 -5.63 -5.09 16.04
C VAL A 84 -4.29 -4.81 16.71
N SER A 85 -3.54 -5.86 16.99
CA SER A 85 -2.27 -5.81 17.74
C SER A 85 -1.13 -6.62 17.12
N GLN A 86 -1.37 -7.29 16.00
CA GLN A 86 -0.42 -8.13 15.28
C GLN A 86 -0.25 -7.61 13.85
N GLU A 87 0.96 -7.64 13.28
CA GLU A 87 1.25 -7.15 11.93
C GLU A 87 0.41 -7.85 10.85
N LEU A 88 0.11 -9.13 11.04
CA LEU A 88 -0.75 -9.94 10.19
C LEU A 88 -1.86 -10.54 11.06
N MET A 89 -3.08 -10.00 10.97
CA MET A 89 -4.22 -10.46 11.76
C MET A 89 -5.29 -11.05 10.85
N ARG A 90 -5.54 -12.36 10.98
CA ARG A 90 -6.68 -12.99 10.31
C ARG A 90 -7.95 -12.83 11.16
N TYR A 91 -9.04 -12.39 10.55
CA TYR A 91 -10.34 -12.25 11.19
C TYR A 91 -11.47 -12.54 10.19
N ASP A 92 -12.04 -13.74 10.24
CA ASP A 92 -13.11 -14.14 9.31
C ASP A 92 -14.45 -13.56 9.79
N LEU A 93 -15.23 -12.98 8.86
CA LEU A 93 -16.51 -12.34 9.14
C LEU A 93 -17.65 -13.32 8.86
N VAL A 94 -18.49 -13.56 9.87
CA VAL A 94 -19.69 -14.40 9.72
C VAL A 94 -20.91 -13.51 9.91
N LEU A 95 -21.67 -13.28 8.83
CA LEU A 95 -22.82 -12.38 8.85
C LEU A 95 -24.08 -13.17 9.15
N LEU A 96 -24.78 -12.81 10.23
CA LEU A 96 -26.01 -13.47 10.66
C LEU A 96 -27.23 -12.88 9.94
N PRO A 97 -28.33 -13.65 9.77
CA PRO A 97 -29.56 -13.12 9.20
C PRO A 97 -30.02 -11.85 9.91
N TYR A 98 -30.27 -10.79 9.14
CA TYR A 98 -30.61 -9.46 9.69
C TYR A 98 -31.86 -9.51 10.60
N ASP A 99 -32.77 -10.44 10.34
CA ASP A 99 -33.98 -10.67 11.12
C ASP A 99 -33.71 -10.99 12.61
N LEU A 100 -32.54 -11.57 12.92
CA LEU A 100 -32.14 -11.86 14.31
C LEU A 100 -31.87 -10.59 15.13
N PHE A 101 -31.53 -9.48 14.47
CA PHE A 101 -31.23 -8.21 15.13
C PHE A 101 -32.47 -7.33 15.30
N LYS A 102 -33.65 -7.74 14.81
CA LYS A 102 -34.91 -6.97 14.91
C LYS A 102 -35.42 -6.81 16.34
N PHE A 103 -35.02 -7.67 17.29
CA PHE A 103 -35.48 -7.64 18.69
C PHE A 103 -34.55 -6.87 19.62
N ASN A 104 -33.34 -6.57 19.16
CA ASN A 104 -32.40 -5.69 19.83
C ASN A 104 -31.67 -4.92 18.73
N PRO A 105 -32.35 -3.94 18.11
CA PRO A 105 -31.78 -3.21 16.98
C PRO A 105 -30.40 -2.70 17.40
N PRO A 106 -29.37 -2.80 16.53
CA PRO A 106 -28.14 -2.05 16.78
C PRO A 106 -28.57 -0.61 17.06
N GLU A 107 -28.04 0.01 18.11
CA GLU A 107 -28.52 1.28 18.71
C GLU A 107 -28.46 2.50 17.76
N ASN A 108 -28.49 2.32 16.44
CA ASN A 108 -28.44 3.39 15.47
C ASN A 108 -29.32 3.26 14.22
N ASP A 109 -30.13 2.20 14.06
CA ASP A 109 -30.99 2.07 12.86
C ASP A 109 -32.48 2.13 13.21
N SER A 110 -32.95 3.32 13.58
CA SER A 110 -34.33 3.73 13.30
C SER A 110 -34.39 4.38 11.91
N ASP A 111 -34.06 3.60 10.87
CA ASP A 111 -34.36 3.95 9.48
C ASP A 111 -35.24 2.84 8.87
N VAL A 112 -36.50 2.83 9.31
CA VAL A 112 -37.58 2.26 8.52
C VAL A 112 -37.63 3.06 7.22
N VAL A 113 -37.34 2.38 6.10
CA VAL A 113 -37.48 2.92 4.74
C VAL A 113 -38.89 3.47 4.53
N GLN A 114 -39.05 4.78 4.71
CA GLN A 114 -40.07 5.60 4.07
C GLN A 114 -39.38 6.36 2.93
N PRO A 115 -40.00 6.51 1.74
CA PRO A 115 -39.47 7.46 0.76
C PRO A 115 -39.42 8.84 1.43
N PRO A 116 -38.26 9.54 1.46
CA PRO A 116 -38.12 10.74 2.25
C PRO A 116 -38.99 11.84 1.64
N VAL A 117 -40.01 12.28 2.40
CA VAL A 117 -40.52 13.65 2.26
C VAL A 117 -39.37 14.55 2.69
N GLN A 118 -38.73 15.22 1.73
CA GLN A 118 -37.63 16.15 2.01
C GLN A 118 -38.18 17.28 2.90
N PRO A 119 -37.73 17.40 4.17
CA PRO A 119 -37.86 18.67 4.87
C PRO A 119 -37.03 19.71 4.09
N PRO A 120 -37.40 21.00 4.09
CA PRO A 120 -36.55 22.02 3.48
C PRO A 120 -35.14 21.88 4.05
N VAL A 121 -34.20 21.56 3.17
CA VAL A 121 -32.78 21.37 3.48
C VAL A 121 -32.29 22.63 4.17
N GLN A 122 -32.14 22.58 5.49
CA GLN A 122 -31.28 23.53 6.17
C GLN A 122 -29.85 23.09 5.86
N PRO A 123 -29.02 23.94 5.25
CA PRO A 123 -27.61 23.63 5.06
C PRO A 123 -27.02 23.21 6.41
N PRO A 124 -26.15 22.18 6.45
CA PRO A 124 -25.43 21.85 7.68
C PRO A 124 -24.77 23.15 8.17
N ALA A 125 -24.99 23.48 9.44
CA ALA A 125 -24.35 24.63 10.06
C ALA A 125 -22.85 24.51 9.77
N GLN A 126 -22.35 25.39 8.90
CA GLN A 126 -20.93 25.45 8.60
C GLN A 126 -20.25 25.67 9.96
N PRO A 127 -19.26 24.84 10.37
CA PRO A 127 -18.42 25.20 11.49
C PRO A 127 -17.94 26.63 11.21
N PRO A 128 -18.01 27.55 12.20
CA PRO A 128 -17.64 28.95 11.98
C PRO A 128 -16.31 28.93 11.26
N ALA A 129 -16.26 29.55 10.08
CA ALA A 129 -15.09 29.53 9.21
C ALA A 129 -13.86 29.75 10.07
N GLN A 130 -13.13 28.67 10.36
CA GLN A 130 -11.94 28.80 11.16
C GLN A 130 -11.01 29.57 10.27
N ASP A 131 -10.65 30.77 10.73
CA ASP A 131 -9.77 31.68 10.05
C ASP A 131 -8.37 31.05 10.01
N ASN A 132 -8.22 30.08 9.12
CA ASN A 132 -7.01 29.32 8.88
C ASN A 132 -5.97 30.19 8.17
N THR A 133 -6.27 31.46 7.92
CA THR A 133 -5.32 32.46 7.42
C THR A 133 -4.06 32.48 8.28
N LEU A 134 -4.17 32.31 9.60
CA LEU A 134 -3.02 32.29 10.49
C LEU A 134 -2.18 31.01 10.30
N LEU A 135 -2.81 29.85 10.13
CA LEU A 135 -2.12 28.58 9.87
C LEU A 135 -1.50 28.53 8.46
N ILE A 136 -2.19 29.07 7.46
CA ILE A 136 -1.69 29.21 6.09
C ILE A 136 -0.53 30.22 6.06
N ALA A 137 -0.63 31.34 6.78
CA ALA A 137 0.47 32.29 6.91
C ALA A 137 1.68 31.68 7.63
N LEU A 138 1.47 30.86 8.66
CA LEU A 138 2.54 30.17 9.38
C LEU A 138 3.25 29.15 8.47
N THR A 139 2.50 28.36 7.72
CA THR A 139 3.06 27.38 6.77
C THR A 139 3.79 28.07 5.63
N ALA A 140 3.24 29.13 5.04
CA ALA A 140 3.91 29.94 4.03
C ALA A 140 5.21 30.58 4.59
N ALA A 141 5.20 31.08 5.83
CA ALA A 141 6.38 31.63 6.47
C ALA A 141 7.48 30.56 6.68
N VAL A 142 7.11 29.34 7.09
CA VAL A 142 8.06 28.23 7.22
C VAL A 142 8.65 27.85 5.86
N VAL A 143 7.84 27.76 4.81
CA VAL A 143 8.30 27.49 3.44
C VAL A 143 9.25 28.58 2.96
N LEU A 144 8.93 29.86 3.19
CA LEU A 144 9.82 30.98 2.85
C LEU A 144 11.12 30.96 3.65
N ILE A 145 11.09 30.56 4.92
CA ILE A 145 12.31 30.38 5.74
C ILE A 145 13.16 29.25 5.18
N VAL A 146 12.57 28.11 4.81
CA VAL A 146 13.29 26.98 4.19
C VAL A 146 13.91 27.40 2.86
N ILE A 147 13.14 28.06 2.00
CA ILE A 147 13.60 28.62 0.73
C ILE A 147 14.74 29.62 0.97
N TYR A 148 14.60 30.55 1.92
CA TYR A 148 15.65 31.51 2.28
C TYR A 148 16.91 30.83 2.82
N LEU A 149 16.78 29.79 3.65
CA LEU A 149 17.91 29.00 4.13
C LEU A 149 18.58 28.21 3.00
N PHE A 150 17.81 27.74 2.02
CA PHE A 150 18.31 27.09 0.80
C PHE A 150 19.08 28.08 -0.08
N TYR A 151 18.51 29.26 -0.35
CA TYR A 151 19.19 30.36 -1.04
C TYR A 151 20.46 30.82 -0.31
N LYS A 152 20.45 30.85 1.02
CA LYS A 152 21.65 31.19 1.82
C LYS A 152 22.72 30.09 1.75
N GLN A 153 22.32 28.82 1.63
CA GLN A 153 23.26 27.72 1.42
C GLN A 153 23.89 27.79 0.02
N LEU A 154 23.10 28.15 -1.00
CA LEU A 154 23.60 28.42 -2.36
C LEU A 154 24.56 29.62 -2.37
N LYS A 155 24.23 30.72 -1.67
CA LYS A 155 25.08 31.92 -1.64
C LYS A 155 26.37 31.76 -0.81
N LYS A 156 26.47 30.75 0.05
CA LYS A 156 27.71 30.42 0.76
C LYS A 156 28.70 29.68 -0.15
N GLN A 157 28.27 29.23 -1.32
CA GLN A 157 29.08 28.53 -2.32
C GLN A 157 29.71 29.50 -3.35
N GLU A 158 29.17 30.72 -3.51
CA GLU A 158 29.73 31.75 -4.42
C GLU A 158 30.99 32.45 -3.89
N ALA A 159 31.40 32.22 -2.63
CA ALA A 159 32.70 32.69 -2.11
C ALA A 159 33.81 31.62 -2.19
N VAL A 160 33.49 30.43 -2.71
CA VAL A 160 34.44 29.33 -2.95
C VAL A 160 34.05 28.65 -4.26
N SER A 161 34.03 29.43 -5.34
CA SER A 161 34.04 28.89 -6.71
C SER A 161 35.10 29.62 -7.51
N GLU A 162 36.35 29.35 -7.12
CA GLU A 162 37.44 29.21 -8.07
C GLU A 162 37.88 27.74 -7.94
N LYS A 163 37.14 26.85 -8.59
CA LYS A 163 37.59 25.61 -9.26
C LYS A 163 36.42 24.65 -9.48
N GLN A 164 36.36 24.16 -10.73
CA GLN A 164 35.56 23.06 -11.27
C GLN A 164 34.13 23.49 -11.64
N GLU A 165 33.88 24.05 -12.83
CA GLU A 165 33.93 23.43 -14.19
C GLU A 165 32.93 22.26 -14.22
N ASP A 166 31.66 22.54 -14.54
CA ASP A 166 31.02 22.39 -15.88
C ASP A 166 30.90 20.89 -16.21
N GLU A 167 29.77 20.24 -16.49
CA GLU A 167 28.49 20.59 -17.12
C GLU A 167 27.52 19.40 -16.89
N GLU A 168 26.20 19.63 -17.03
CA GLU A 168 25.20 18.57 -17.25
C GLU A 168 25.53 17.75 -18.51
N PRO A 169 25.04 16.50 -18.61
CA PRO A 169 24.10 16.25 -19.71
C PRO A 169 22.88 15.46 -19.21
N GLU A 170 21.65 15.87 -19.53
CA GLU A 170 20.98 15.73 -20.83
C GLU A 170 20.71 14.26 -21.21
N GLU A 171 19.45 13.99 -21.53
CA GLU A 171 18.91 12.68 -21.90
C GLU A 171 19.65 12.08 -23.09
N GLU A 172 20.51 11.09 -22.85
CA GLU A 172 21.02 10.22 -23.91
C GLU A 172 20.56 8.77 -23.69
N LYS A 173 19.94 8.23 -24.75
CA LYS A 173 19.87 6.79 -24.99
C LYS A 173 21.30 6.27 -25.10
N ILE A 174 21.85 5.77 -23.99
CA ILE A 174 23.10 5.04 -24.04
C ILE A 174 22.76 3.56 -24.05
N GLU A 175 22.86 2.96 -25.24
CA GLU A 175 23.19 1.54 -25.37
C GLU A 175 24.60 1.37 -24.78
N GLU A 176 24.72 1.39 -23.46
CA GLU A 176 25.93 0.92 -22.80
C GLU A 176 25.93 -0.59 -22.98
N GLU A 177 26.91 -1.06 -23.74
CA GLU A 177 27.28 -2.46 -23.82
C GLU A 177 27.79 -2.89 -22.45
N TYR A 178 26.87 -3.10 -21.50
CA TYR A 178 27.13 -3.82 -20.27
C TYR A 178 27.58 -5.21 -20.69
N THR A 179 28.89 -5.44 -20.72
CA THR A 179 29.43 -6.78 -20.84
C THR A 179 29.00 -7.52 -19.59
N LEU A 180 27.91 -8.28 -19.68
CA LEU A 180 27.46 -9.17 -18.61
C LEU A 180 28.66 -9.96 -18.12
N ASP A 181 28.85 -10.05 -16.81
CA ASP A 181 29.87 -10.92 -16.24
C ASP A 181 29.56 -12.41 -16.57
N ASP A 182 30.54 -13.29 -16.41
CA ASP A 182 30.40 -14.72 -16.74
C ASP A 182 29.29 -15.43 -15.94
N GLU A 183 29.01 -14.98 -14.71
CA GLU A 183 27.96 -15.52 -13.83
C GLU A 183 26.57 -15.09 -14.33
N SER A 184 26.42 -13.82 -14.70
CA SER A 184 25.23 -13.23 -15.30
C SER A 184 24.88 -13.86 -16.65
N ARG A 185 25.86 -14.11 -17.54
CA ARG A 185 25.61 -14.82 -18.80
C ARG A 185 25.13 -16.25 -18.58
N LYS A 186 25.79 -16.97 -17.67
CA LYS A 186 25.43 -18.35 -17.33
C LYS A 186 24.00 -18.45 -16.78
N ILE A 187 23.57 -17.50 -15.96
CA ILE A 187 22.18 -17.43 -15.47
C ILE A 187 21.19 -17.27 -16.63
N LEU A 188 21.48 -16.37 -17.58
CA LEU A 188 20.60 -16.15 -18.74
C LEU A 188 20.55 -17.38 -19.67
N GLU A 189 21.66 -18.10 -19.84
CA GLU A 189 21.70 -19.36 -20.61
C GLU A 189 20.88 -20.47 -19.96
N ILE A 190 20.97 -20.63 -18.64
CA ILE A 190 20.17 -21.60 -17.88
C ILE A 190 18.69 -21.24 -17.98
N LEU A 191 18.36 -19.96 -17.87
CA LEU A 191 16.98 -19.48 -18.00
C LEU A 191 16.44 -19.67 -19.43
N LYS A 192 17.27 -19.49 -20.45
CA LYS A 192 16.92 -19.77 -21.86
C LYS A 192 16.68 -21.27 -22.09
N SER A 193 17.58 -22.12 -21.58
CA SER A 193 17.50 -23.58 -21.71
C SER A 193 16.30 -24.19 -20.97
N SER A 194 15.79 -23.52 -19.94
CA SER A 194 14.57 -23.91 -19.21
C SER A 194 13.27 -23.36 -19.83
N GLY A 195 13.32 -22.82 -21.05
CA GLY A 195 12.14 -22.28 -21.74
C GLY A 195 11.77 -20.85 -21.32
N GLY A 196 12.74 -20.10 -20.80
CA GLY A 196 12.60 -18.69 -20.43
C GLY A 196 11.91 -18.45 -19.09
N ARG A 197 11.61 -19.50 -18.31
CA ARG A 197 10.95 -19.42 -17.01
C ARG A 197 11.46 -20.51 -16.06
N MET A 198 11.84 -20.13 -14.84
CA MET A 198 12.21 -21.11 -13.82
C MET A 198 12.04 -20.54 -12.41
N LEU A 199 12.01 -21.40 -11.39
CA LEU A 199 12.00 -20.93 -10.00
C LEU A 199 13.40 -20.47 -9.59
N GLN A 200 13.46 -19.38 -8.81
CA GLN A 200 14.74 -18.85 -8.30
C GLN A 200 15.49 -19.89 -7.44
N LYS A 201 14.76 -20.77 -6.74
CA LYS A 201 15.35 -21.88 -5.98
C LYS A 201 16.05 -22.87 -6.90
N GLU A 202 15.39 -23.29 -7.98
CA GLU A 202 15.97 -24.22 -8.97
C GLU A 202 17.22 -23.62 -9.61
N LEU A 203 17.19 -22.33 -9.96
CA LEU A 203 18.35 -21.62 -10.49
C LEU A 203 19.53 -21.60 -9.49
N ARG A 204 19.23 -21.36 -8.21
CA ARG A 204 20.22 -21.37 -7.13
C ARG A 204 20.86 -22.75 -6.96
N ASP A 205 20.06 -23.80 -7.01
CA ASP A 205 20.53 -25.17 -6.85
C ASP A 205 21.44 -25.59 -8.03
N ILE A 206 21.17 -25.11 -9.25
CA ILE A 206 22.02 -25.33 -10.44
C ILE A 206 23.33 -24.52 -10.36
N MET A 207 23.26 -23.27 -9.90
CA MET A 207 24.42 -22.38 -9.82
C MET A 207 25.32 -22.65 -8.62
N GLY A 208 24.83 -23.37 -7.59
CA GLY A 208 25.56 -23.58 -6.33
C GLY A 208 25.83 -22.29 -5.55
N ALA A 209 25.07 -21.23 -5.83
CA ALA A 209 25.31 -19.89 -5.28
C ALA A 209 24.62 -19.67 -3.92
N SER A 210 25.18 -18.78 -3.10
CA SER A 210 24.54 -18.37 -1.85
C SER A 210 23.25 -17.56 -2.11
N GLN A 211 22.33 -17.53 -1.14
CA GLN A 211 21.07 -16.79 -1.29
C GLN A 211 21.29 -15.29 -1.48
N SER A 212 22.28 -14.71 -0.79
CA SER A 212 22.64 -13.30 -0.91
C SER A 212 23.27 -12.97 -2.27
N ASN A 213 24.17 -13.84 -2.79
CA ASN A 213 24.77 -13.66 -4.11
C ASN A 213 23.71 -13.75 -5.22
N MET A 214 22.87 -14.80 -5.20
CA MET A 214 21.78 -14.95 -6.17
C MET A 214 20.80 -13.77 -6.14
N SER A 215 20.53 -13.19 -4.97
CA SER A 215 19.66 -12.01 -4.88
C SER A 215 20.28 -10.77 -5.52
N LEU A 216 21.60 -10.59 -5.38
CA LEU A 216 22.35 -9.47 -5.93
C LEU A 216 22.37 -9.52 -7.46
N VAL A 217 22.82 -10.64 -8.03
CA VAL A 217 22.96 -10.81 -9.49
C VAL A 217 21.61 -10.73 -10.20
N LEU A 218 20.55 -11.31 -9.61
CA LEU A 218 19.20 -11.18 -10.17
C LEU A 218 18.64 -9.75 -10.10
N THR A 219 19.12 -8.91 -9.18
CA THR A 219 18.74 -7.49 -9.10
C THR A 219 19.39 -6.70 -10.21
N GLU A 220 20.66 -6.96 -10.47
CA GLU A 220 21.38 -6.38 -11.60
C GLU A 220 20.76 -6.78 -12.95
N LEU A 221 20.51 -8.07 -13.16
CA LEU A 221 19.85 -8.56 -14.39
C LEU A 221 18.43 -8.00 -14.59
N GLU A 222 17.71 -7.69 -13.51
CA GLU A 222 16.39 -7.07 -13.56
C GLU A 222 16.49 -5.55 -13.86
N GLN A 223 17.49 -4.85 -13.31
CA GLN A 223 17.77 -3.45 -13.64
C GLN A 223 18.21 -3.28 -15.11
N LEU A 224 19.02 -4.21 -15.61
CA LEU A 224 19.43 -4.27 -17.02
C LEU A 224 18.30 -4.75 -17.96
N GLY A 225 17.14 -5.12 -17.42
CA GLY A 225 15.95 -5.49 -18.19
C GLY A 225 15.97 -6.88 -18.83
N TYR A 226 16.94 -7.74 -18.48
CA TYR A 226 17.03 -9.10 -19.03
C TYR A 226 16.00 -10.05 -18.42
N ILE A 227 15.63 -9.86 -17.15
CA ILE A 227 14.70 -10.74 -16.44
C ILE A 227 13.65 -9.95 -15.65
N LYS A 228 12.58 -10.63 -15.23
CA LYS A 228 11.58 -10.11 -14.29
C LYS A 228 11.21 -11.14 -13.24
N ARG A 229 11.04 -10.70 -11.99
CA ARG A 229 10.65 -11.56 -10.87
C ARG A 229 9.15 -11.47 -10.57
N PHE A 230 8.51 -12.62 -10.41
CA PHE A 230 7.11 -12.74 -10.02
C PHE A 230 6.98 -13.55 -8.72
N LYS A 231 6.14 -13.10 -7.79
CA LYS A 231 5.85 -13.85 -6.56
C LYS A 231 4.97 -15.07 -6.86
N ARG A 232 5.40 -16.26 -6.43
CA ARG A 232 4.64 -17.52 -6.49
C ARG A 232 4.71 -18.23 -5.14
N GLY A 233 3.76 -17.93 -4.26
CA GLY A 233 3.78 -18.45 -2.88
C GLY A 233 5.01 -17.95 -2.11
N ARG A 234 5.80 -18.87 -1.55
CA ARG A 234 7.05 -18.56 -0.82
C ARG A 234 8.28 -18.42 -1.71
N GLU A 235 8.14 -18.63 -3.02
CA GLU A 235 9.24 -18.60 -3.98
C GLU A 235 9.03 -17.52 -5.07
N ASN A 236 10.11 -17.13 -5.72
CA ASN A 236 10.06 -16.22 -6.86
C ASN A 236 10.18 -17.03 -8.16
N LEU A 237 9.30 -16.76 -9.12
CA LEU A 237 9.40 -17.21 -10.50
C LEU A 237 10.17 -16.18 -11.32
N LEU A 238 11.21 -16.61 -12.02
CA LEU A 238 12.00 -15.81 -12.93
C LEU A 238 11.44 -15.95 -14.34
N LYS A 239 11.40 -14.86 -15.10
CA LYS A 239 11.04 -14.85 -16.53
C LYS A 239 12.07 -14.07 -17.32
N LEU A 240 12.54 -14.62 -18.43
CA LEU A 240 13.39 -13.93 -19.40
C LEU A 240 12.56 -12.91 -20.20
N ILE A 241 13.07 -11.69 -20.30
CA ILE A 241 12.42 -10.55 -20.98
C ILE A 241 13.20 -10.14 -22.24
N LYS A 242 14.53 -10.17 -22.17
CA LYS A 242 15.43 -9.83 -23.28
C LYS A 242 16.43 -10.96 -23.47
N GLU A 243 16.78 -11.26 -24.72
CA GLU A 243 17.81 -12.25 -25.01
C GLU A 243 19.19 -11.76 -24.56
N PRO A 244 20.07 -12.66 -24.07
CA PRO A 244 21.44 -12.27 -23.74
C PRO A 244 22.15 -11.74 -25.00
N PRO A 245 22.98 -10.70 -24.88
CA PRO A 245 23.84 -10.24 -25.97
C PRO A 245 24.70 -11.41 -26.46
N THR A 246 24.68 -11.65 -27.76
CA THR A 246 25.51 -12.67 -28.40
C THR A 246 26.89 -12.06 -28.57
N SER A 247 27.93 -12.69 -28.02
CA SER A 247 29.33 -12.33 -28.34
C SER A 247 29.65 -12.59 -29.81
#